data_AF-A0A7C5GSK9-F1
#
_entry.id   AF-A0A7C5GSK9-F1
#
_cell.length_a   1.000
_cell.length_b   1.000
_cell.length_c   1.000
_cell.angle_alpha   90.00
_cell.angle_beta   90.00
_cell.angle_gamma   90.00
#
_symmetry.space_group_name_H-M   'P 1'
#
loop_
_entity.id
_entity.type
_entity.pdbx_description
1 polymer ?
#
loop_
_entity_poly.entity_id
_entity_poly.type
_entity_poly.pdbx_seq_one_letter_code
_entity_poly.pdbx_strand_id
1 'polypeptide(L)'
;MEKVFAILILAILVSSAPIFAQMTDTTADTSLYVVIDVITLLLFLVGVLFAVQLYIYMKGGSLMSSWRWLTGAILLLAIVKILEILQAGNIFPVQNWLIRVIYLVSAIFMASGFYGQKKALS
;
A
#
# COMPACT_ATOMS: atom_id res chain seq x y z
N MET A 1 -4.89 3.49 18.96
CA MET A 1 -4.68 3.47 17.49
C MET A 1 -3.66 2.43 17.08
N GLU A 2 -2.47 2.41 17.70
CA GLU A 2 -1.38 1.47 17.37
C GLU A 2 -1.78 -0.02 17.46
N LYS A 3 -2.50 -0.41 18.52
CA LYS A 3 -3.03 -1.78 18.69
C LYS A 3 -4.04 -2.19 17.61
N VAL A 4 -4.88 -1.24 17.15
CA VAL A 4 -5.88 -1.51 16.11
C VAL A 4 -5.21 -1.71 14.75
N PHE A 5 -4.13 -0.96 14.47
CA PHE A 5 -3.37 -1.11 13.25
C PHE A 5 -2.56 -2.42 13.23
N ALA A 6 -1.97 -2.82 14.36
CA ALA A 6 -1.32 -4.11 14.49
C ALA A 6 -2.30 -5.27 14.24
N ILE A 7 -3.53 -5.16 14.74
CA ILE A 7 -4.61 -6.13 14.48
C ILE A 7 -4.99 -6.14 12.99
N LEU A 8 -5.02 -4.99 12.32
CA LEU A 8 -5.29 -4.88 10.89
C LEU A 8 -4.19 -5.53 10.04
N ILE A 9 -2.92 -5.28 10.35
CA ILE A 9 -1.78 -5.97 9.72
C ILE A 9 -1.90 -7.48 9.92
N LEU A 10 -2.19 -7.91 11.14
CA LEU A 10 -2.30 -9.32 11.49
C LEU A 10 -3.49 -9.99 10.79
N ALA A 11 -4.63 -9.29 10.66
CA ALA A 11 -5.78 -9.75 9.89
C ALA A 11 -5.48 -9.86 8.40
N ILE A 12 -4.71 -8.92 7.82
CA ILE A 12 -4.25 -8.97 6.42
C ILE A 12 -3.26 -10.13 6.21
N LEU A 13 -2.36 -10.38 7.16
CA LEU A 13 -1.44 -11.53 7.13
C LEU A 13 -2.16 -12.87 7.26
N VAL A 14 -3.16 -12.97 8.15
CA VAL A 14 -3.96 -14.19 8.33
C VAL A 14 -4.89 -14.44 7.13
N SER A 15 -5.47 -13.39 6.55
CA SER A 15 -6.30 -13.52 5.34
C SER A 15 -5.50 -13.79 4.07
N SER A 16 -4.19 -13.48 4.06
CA SER A 16 -3.29 -13.91 3.00
C SER A 16 -2.79 -15.36 3.19
N ALA A 17 -2.88 -15.94 4.39
CA ALA A 17 -2.45 -17.33 4.70
C ALA A 17 -3.00 -18.41 3.73
N PRO A 18 -4.30 -18.42 3.34
CA PRO A 18 -4.86 -19.40 2.41
C PRO A 18 -4.32 -19.25 0.97
N ILE A 19 -3.89 -18.03 0.61
CA ILE A 19 -3.29 -17.71 -0.69
C ILE A 19 -1.96 -18.45 -0.84
N PHE A 20 -1.16 -18.49 0.24
CA PHE A 20 0.10 -19.24 0.27
C PHE A 20 -0.14 -20.75 0.12
N ALA A 21 -1.21 -21.29 0.72
CA ALA A 21 -1.54 -22.70 0.61
C ALA A 21 -1.90 -23.10 -0.83
N GLN A 22 -2.56 -22.21 -1.59
CA GLN A 22 -2.95 -22.47 -2.99
C GLN A 22 -1.81 -22.27 -4.00
N MET A 23 -0.86 -21.38 -3.74
CA MET A 23 0.27 -21.12 -4.65
C MET A 23 1.42 -22.14 -4.52
N THR A 24 1.51 -22.86 -3.40
CA THR A 24 2.57 -23.87 -3.17
C THR A 24 2.45 -25.07 -4.12
N ASP A 25 1.27 -25.32 -4.69
CA ASP A 25 1.03 -26.41 -5.64
C ASP A 25 1.51 -26.12 -7.08
N THR A 26 1.99 -24.91 -7.37
CA THR A 26 2.43 -24.52 -8.73
C THR A 26 3.84 -23.93 -8.75
N THR A 27 4.84 -24.81 -8.97
CA THR A 27 6.25 -24.54 -9.34
C THR A 27 7.10 -23.65 -8.42
N ALA A 28 8.32 -24.09 -8.09
CA ALA A 28 9.23 -23.46 -7.13
C ALA A 28 9.55 -21.96 -7.36
N ASP A 29 9.43 -21.46 -8.60
CA ASP A 29 9.69 -20.05 -8.94
C ASP A 29 8.63 -19.07 -8.40
N THR A 30 7.38 -19.51 -8.15
CA THR A 30 6.31 -18.64 -7.65
C THR A 30 6.55 -18.22 -6.19
N SER A 31 7.22 -19.05 -5.40
CA SER A 31 7.43 -18.82 -3.96
C SER A 31 8.20 -17.52 -3.64
N LEU A 32 9.20 -17.16 -4.45
CA LEU A 32 10.02 -15.97 -4.25
C LEU A 32 9.25 -14.68 -4.58
N TYR A 33 8.45 -14.69 -5.66
CA TYR A 33 7.60 -13.55 -6.02
C TYR A 33 6.55 -13.26 -4.94
N VAL A 34 5.99 -14.31 -4.33
CA VAL A 34 5.03 -14.18 -3.24
C VAL A 34 5.66 -13.55 -2.00
N VAL A 35 6.88 -13.98 -1.63
CA VAL A 35 7.61 -13.38 -0.51
C VAL A 35 7.89 -11.89 -0.76
N ILE A 36 8.35 -11.53 -1.96
CA ILE A 36 8.58 -10.13 -2.34
C ILE A 36 7.29 -9.32 -2.26
N ASP A 37 6.17 -9.88 -2.74
CA ASP A 37 4.88 -9.19 -2.74
C ASP A 37 4.36 -8.92 -1.33
N VAL A 38 4.53 -9.87 -0.42
CA VAL A 38 4.15 -9.74 0.99
C VAL A 38 5.04 -8.72 1.71
N ILE A 39 6.35 -8.75 1.47
CA ILE A 39 7.27 -7.75 2.02
C ILE A 39 6.91 -6.36 1.48
N THR A 40 6.59 -6.25 0.19
CA THR A 40 6.18 -4.99 -0.45
C THR A 40 4.90 -4.46 0.17
N LEU A 41 3.90 -5.32 0.39
CA LEU A 41 2.67 -4.95 1.09
C LEU A 41 2.94 -4.47 2.53
N LEU A 42 3.79 -5.18 3.26
CA LEU A 42 4.17 -4.82 4.62
C LEU A 42 4.85 -3.44 4.66
N LEU A 43 5.77 -3.18 3.73
CA LEU A 43 6.43 -1.88 3.58
C LEU A 43 5.44 -0.76 3.25
N PHE A 44 4.46 -1.01 2.40
CA PHE A 44 3.40 -0.02 2.14
C PHE A 44 2.53 0.23 3.38
N LEU A 45 2.16 -0.80 4.13
CA LEU A 45 1.39 -0.63 5.37
C LEU A 45 2.18 0.13 6.44
N VAL A 46 3.47 -0.13 6.58
CA VAL A 46 4.38 0.64 7.44
C VAL A 46 4.50 2.08 6.94
N GLY A 47 4.55 2.30 5.62
CA GLY A 47 4.50 3.62 5.01
C GLY A 47 3.22 4.38 5.39
N VAL A 48 2.05 3.71 5.33
CA VAL A 48 0.78 4.30 5.77
C VAL A 48 0.83 4.66 7.26
N LEU A 49 1.39 3.79 8.12
CA LEU A 49 1.55 4.07 9.55
C LEU A 49 2.34 5.34 9.80
N PHE A 50 3.55 5.43 9.23
CA PHE A 50 4.39 6.60 9.41
C PHE A 50 3.72 7.84 8.86
N ALA A 51 3.08 7.74 7.70
CA ALA A 51 2.41 8.87 7.08
C ALA A 51 1.20 9.37 7.90
N VAL A 52 0.46 8.47 8.57
CA VAL A 52 -0.61 8.84 9.52
C VAL A 52 -0.03 9.45 10.80
N GLN A 53 1.03 8.86 11.37
CA GLN A 53 1.69 9.41 12.56
C GLN A 53 2.23 10.82 12.28
N LEU A 54 2.98 11.00 11.18
CA LEU A 54 3.47 12.30 10.72
C LEU A 54 2.32 13.30 10.56
N TYR A 55 1.21 12.89 9.94
CA TYR A 55 0.04 13.74 9.80
C TYR A 55 -0.51 14.25 11.15
N ILE A 56 -0.53 13.39 12.18
CA ILE A 56 -0.97 13.77 13.54
C ILE A 56 0.01 14.75 14.20
N TYR A 57 1.32 14.58 13.98
CA TYR A 57 2.34 15.45 14.57
C TYR A 57 2.47 16.82 13.90
N MET A 58 1.99 16.97 12.67
CA MET A 58 2.08 18.23 11.92
C MET A 58 0.96 19.19 12.30
N LYS A 59 1.31 20.26 13.05
CA LYS A 59 0.39 21.33 13.45
C LYS A 59 0.12 22.30 12.28
N GLY A 60 -0.77 21.92 11.35
CA GLY A 60 -1.29 22.81 10.32
C GLY A 60 -0.26 23.32 9.30
N GLY A 61 -0.74 23.94 8.20
CA GLY A 61 0.12 24.57 7.19
C GLY A 61 0.25 23.78 5.88
N SER A 62 0.99 24.36 4.91
CA SER A 62 1.18 23.79 3.56
C SER A 62 1.87 22.42 3.57
N LEU A 63 2.76 22.21 4.53
CA LEU A 63 3.44 20.94 4.80
C LEU A 63 2.44 19.83 5.17
N MET A 64 1.48 20.11 6.05
CA MET A 64 0.44 19.14 6.43
C MET A 64 -0.43 18.72 5.23
N SER A 65 -0.83 19.69 4.40
CA SER A 65 -1.60 19.41 3.18
C SER A 65 -0.84 18.51 2.21
N SER A 66 0.45 18.77 2.02
CA SER A 66 1.33 17.99 1.14
C SER A 66 1.50 16.54 1.63
N TRP A 67 1.63 16.36 2.94
CA TRP A 67 1.69 15.03 3.55
C TRP A 67 0.40 14.24 3.39
N ARG A 68 -0.78 14.88 3.42
CA ARG A 68 -2.05 14.18 3.13
C ARG A 68 -2.06 13.54 1.75
N TRP A 69 -1.53 14.22 0.74
CA TRP A 69 -1.44 13.68 -0.63
C TRP A 69 -0.50 12.48 -0.69
N LEU A 70 0.65 12.54 -0.01
CA LEU A 70 1.59 11.42 0.07
C LEU A 70 1.00 10.22 0.83
N THR A 71 0.34 10.45 1.97
CA THR A 71 -0.36 9.39 2.72
C THR A 71 -1.41 8.71 1.84
N GLY A 72 -2.18 9.51 1.09
CA GLY A 72 -3.17 8.99 0.13
C GLY A 72 -2.53 8.13 -0.96
N ALA A 73 -1.41 8.56 -1.52
CA ALA A 73 -0.68 7.78 -2.53
C ALA A 73 -0.19 6.43 -1.99
N ILE A 74 0.41 6.41 -0.80
CA ILE A 74 0.92 5.18 -0.18
C ILE A 74 -0.23 4.22 0.13
N LEU A 75 -1.37 4.75 0.58
CA LEU A 75 -2.56 3.94 0.84
C LEU A 75 -3.12 3.33 -0.45
N LEU A 76 -3.18 4.09 -1.54
CA LEU A 76 -3.60 3.57 -2.84
C LEU A 76 -2.64 2.48 -3.35
N LEU A 77 -1.32 2.66 -3.19
CA LEU A 77 -0.35 1.63 -3.54
C LEU A 77 -0.50 0.35 -2.70
N ALA A 78 -0.82 0.48 -1.42
CA ALA A 78 -1.13 -0.68 -0.57
C ALA A 78 -2.36 -1.44 -1.09
N ILE A 79 -3.43 -0.72 -1.46
CA ILE A 79 -4.64 -1.31 -2.04
C ILE A 79 -4.32 -2.02 -3.36
N VAL A 80 -3.55 -1.39 -4.25
CA VAL A 80 -3.12 -2.01 -5.50
C VAL A 80 -2.39 -3.30 -5.23
N LYS A 81 -1.47 -3.30 -4.26
CA LYS A 81 -0.69 -4.50 -3.96
C LYS A 81 -1.56 -5.65 -3.44
N ILE A 82 -2.58 -5.35 -2.65
CA ILE A 82 -3.59 -6.33 -2.23
C ILE A 82 -4.32 -6.90 -3.44
N LEU A 83 -4.75 -6.06 -4.39
CA LEU A 83 -5.44 -6.50 -5.60
C LEU A 83 -4.55 -7.40 -6.48
N GLU A 84 -3.27 -7.07 -6.63
CA GLU A 84 -2.30 -7.91 -7.35
C GLU A 84 -2.14 -9.29 -6.70
N ILE A 85 -2.02 -9.34 -5.37
CA ILE A 85 -1.92 -10.59 -4.62
C ILE A 85 -3.19 -11.44 -4.77
N LEU A 86 -4.37 -10.82 -4.70
CA LEU A 86 -5.65 -11.51 -4.88
C LEU A 86 -5.82 -12.05 -6.31
N GLN A 87 -5.35 -11.30 -7.31
CA GLN A 87 -5.37 -11.73 -8.70
C GLN A 87 -4.37 -12.88 -8.94
N ALA A 88 -3.16 -12.77 -8.41
CA ALA A 88 -2.15 -13.84 -8.49
C ALA A 88 -2.65 -15.13 -7.81
N GLY A 89 -3.37 -14.99 -6.69
CA GLY A 89 -3.99 -16.10 -5.96
C GLY A 89 -5.25 -16.67 -6.61
N ASN A 90 -5.72 -16.10 -7.73
CA ASN A 90 -6.96 -16.50 -8.39
C ASN A 90 -8.21 -16.46 -7.49
N ILE A 91 -8.17 -15.67 -6.41
CA ILE A 91 -9.23 -15.57 -5.40
C ILE A 91 -10.32 -14.60 -5.86
N PHE A 92 -9.92 -13.54 -6.56
CA PHE A 92 -10.84 -12.55 -7.10
C PHE A 92 -10.39 -12.09 -8.49
N PRO A 93 -11.23 -12.18 -9.52
CA PRO A 93 -10.90 -11.71 -10.86
C PRO A 93 -10.87 -10.18 -10.87
N VAL A 94 -9.67 -9.59 -10.78
CA VAL A 94 -9.46 -8.16 -10.91
C VAL A 94 -9.15 -7.83 -12.37
N GLN A 95 -9.79 -6.80 -12.92
CA GLN A 95 -9.50 -6.34 -14.28
C GLN A 95 -8.20 -5.53 -14.31
N ASN A 96 -7.25 -5.90 -15.18
CA ASN A 96 -5.91 -5.28 -15.26
C ASN A 96 -5.94 -3.75 -15.48
N TRP A 97 -6.97 -3.20 -16.13
CA TRP A 97 -7.07 -1.76 -16.34
C TRP A 97 -7.34 -1.01 -15.03
N LEU A 98 -8.06 -1.62 -14.07
CA LEU A 98 -8.35 -1.02 -12.78
C LEU A 98 -7.06 -0.81 -11.97
N ILE A 99 -6.19 -1.82 -11.97
CA ILE A 99 -4.85 -1.77 -11.35
C ILE A 99 -4.04 -0.60 -11.94
N ARG A 100 -4.01 -0.48 -13.28
CA ARG A 100 -3.30 0.60 -13.97
C ARG A 100 -3.86 1.99 -13.63
N VAL A 101 -5.18 2.13 -13.51
CA VAL A 101 -5.81 3.39 -13.13
C VAL A 101 -5.44 3.78 -11.71
N ILE A 102 -5.44 2.83 -10.77
CA ILE A 102 -5.06 3.14 -9.38
C ILE A 102 -3.57 3.52 -9.30
N TYR A 103 -2.68 2.87 -10.09
CA TYR A 103 -1.28 3.31 -10.21
C TYR A 103 -1.17 4.75 -10.72
N LEU A 104 -1.92 5.11 -11.75
CA LEU A 104 -1.92 6.47 -12.29
C LEU A 104 -2.38 7.49 -11.24
N VAL A 105 -3.47 7.21 -10.52
CA VAL A 105 -3.97 8.10 -9.45
C VAL A 105 -2.95 8.21 -8.32
N SER A 106 -2.31 7.10 -7.94
CA SER A 106 -1.25 7.08 -6.93
C SER A 106 -0.06 7.96 -7.34
N ALA A 107 0.35 7.89 -8.61
CA ALA A 107 1.42 8.73 -9.15
C ALA A 107 1.06 10.22 -9.15
N ILE A 108 -0.19 10.58 -9.50
CA ILE A 108 -0.68 11.96 -9.42
C ILE A 108 -0.65 12.48 -7.98
N PHE A 109 -1.06 11.66 -7.02
CA PHE A 109 -1.04 12.02 -5.60
C PHE A 109 0.40 12.19 -5.09
N MET A 110 1.33 11.32 -5.50
CA MET A 110 2.76 11.50 -5.18
C MET A 110 3.32 12.80 -5.76
N ALA A 111 3.09 13.05 -7.05
CA ALA A 111 3.58 14.25 -7.72
C ALA A 111 3.04 15.52 -7.05
N SER A 112 1.75 15.54 -6.70
CA SER A 112 1.11 16.64 -5.99
C SER A 112 1.67 16.83 -4.58
N GLY A 113 1.90 15.73 -3.86
CA GLY A 113 2.51 15.75 -2.53
C GLY A 113 3.94 16.28 -2.54
N PHE A 114 4.79 15.81 -3.45
CA PHE A 114 6.16 16.30 -3.59
C PHE A 114 6.22 17.76 -4.05
N TYR A 115 5.36 18.17 -4.98
CA TYR A 115 5.26 19.58 -5.37
C TYR A 115 4.87 20.48 -4.20
N GLY A 116 3.89 20.05 -3.40
CA GLY A 116 3.49 20.76 -2.20
C GLY A 116 4.62 20.90 -1.18
N GLN A 117 5.40 19.83 -0.97
CA GLN A 117 6.58 19.87 -0.10
C GLN A 117 7.64 20.83 -0.61
N LYS A 118 7.96 20.78 -1.91
CA LYS A 118 8.90 21.72 -2.55
C LYS A 118 8.47 23.17 -2.34
N LYS A 119 7.18 23.46 -2.53
CA LYS A 119 6.61 24.81 -2.34
C LYS A 119 6.64 25.25 -0.87
N ALA A 120 6.51 24.33 0.07
CA ALA A 120 6.51 24.65 1.50
C ALA A 120 7.92 24.89 2.07
N LEU A 121 8.95 24.34 1.43
CA LEU A 121 10.34 24.41 1.85
C LEU A 121 11.15 25.49 1.09
N SER A 122 10.58 26.07 0.04
CA SER A 122 11.15 27.16 -0.77
C SER A 122 10.46 28.48 -0.47
#